data_AF-A0A401PXB5-F1
#
_entry.id   AF-A0A401PXB5-F1
#
_cell.length_a   1.000
_cell.length_b   1.000
_cell.length_c   1.000
_cell.angle_alpha   90.00
_cell.angle_beta   90.00
_cell.angle_gamma   90.00
#
_symmetry.space_group_name_H-M   'P 1'
#
loop_
_entity.id
_entity.type
_entity.pdbx_description
1 polymer ?
#
loop_
_entity_poly.entity_id
_entity_poly.type
_entity_poly.pdbx_seq_one_letter_code
_entity_poly.pdbx_strand_id
1 'polypeptide(L)'
;FQIIENEKNVTLGQNDTGFCCDGTANTFRVMFKEPIEILPKVSYTACATLKGPDSHYGTKGLRKVIHESPTTGINTYFVFFNVPGNNNGTSVEDGQIPEIIFYT
;
A
#
# COMPACT_ATOMS: atom_id res chain seq x y z
N PHE A 1 -3.54 -9.92 -1.90
CA PHE A 1 -3.49 -8.44 -2.01
C PHE A 1 -3.40 -8.06 -3.47
N GLN A 2 -3.84 -6.85 -3.83
CA GLN A 2 -4.02 -6.42 -5.22
C GLN A 2 -3.76 -4.93 -5.38
N ILE A 3 -3.49 -4.51 -6.61
CA ILE A 3 -3.46 -3.11 -7.01
C ILE A 3 -4.32 -2.89 -8.26
N ILE A 4 -5.16 -1.88 -8.20
CA ILE A 4 -6.17 -1.57 -9.23
C ILE A 4 -5.91 -0.16 -9.75
N GLU A 5 -5.90 0.01 -11.06
CA GLU A 5 -5.95 1.34 -11.69
C GLU A 5 -7.39 1.85 -11.71
N ASN A 6 -7.65 2.98 -11.06
CA ASN A 6 -9.01 3.41 -10.74
C ASN A 6 -9.81 3.84 -11.99
N GLU A 7 -9.19 4.57 -12.91
CA GLU A 7 -9.88 5.10 -14.10
C GLU A 7 -10.31 3.98 -15.06
N LYS A 8 -9.45 2.96 -15.22
CA LYS A 8 -9.74 1.81 -16.07
C LYS A 8 -10.51 0.70 -15.34
N ASN A 9 -10.55 0.76 -14.01
CA ASN A 9 -11.05 -0.31 -13.15
C ASN A 9 -10.43 -1.69 -13.49
N VAL A 10 -9.12 -1.70 -13.73
CA VAL A 10 -8.35 -2.90 -14.09
C VAL A 10 -7.41 -3.27 -12.95
N THR A 11 -7.42 -4.55 -12.56
CA THR A 11 -6.42 -5.10 -11.63
C THR A 11 -5.10 -5.26 -12.37
N LEU A 12 -4.08 -4.50 -11.98
CA LEU A 12 -2.75 -4.57 -12.59
C LEU A 12 -1.91 -5.71 -12.03
N GLY A 13 -2.21 -6.12 -10.79
CA GLY A 13 -1.67 -7.35 -10.25
C GLY A 13 -2.28 -7.72 -8.92
N GLN A 14 -2.15 -9.01 -8.63
CA GLN A 14 -2.73 -9.65 -7.46
C GLN A 14 -1.84 -10.80 -7.03
N ASN A 15 -1.83 -11.08 -5.73
CA ASN A 15 -1.19 -12.25 -5.16
C ASN A 15 -1.94 -12.72 -3.92
N ASP A 16 -2.39 -13.97 -3.95
CA ASP A 16 -2.96 -14.66 -2.80
C ASP A 16 -1.82 -15.36 -2.07
N THR A 17 -1.41 -14.77 -0.95
CA THR A 17 -0.24 -15.20 -0.18
C THR A 17 -0.51 -15.02 1.32
N GLY A 18 0.37 -15.59 2.13
CA GLY A 18 0.40 -15.41 3.57
C GLY A 18 1.74 -14.85 4.05
N PHE A 19 1.80 -14.49 5.32
CA PHE A 19 3.02 -14.11 6.02
C PHE A 19 2.95 -14.62 7.46
N CYS A 20 4.11 -14.70 8.12
CA CYS A 20 4.21 -14.94 9.55
C CYS A 20 4.64 -13.64 10.25
N CYS A 21 4.20 -13.46 11.48
CA CYS A 21 4.62 -12.36 12.35
C CYS A 21 5.07 -12.90 13.71
N ASP A 22 5.85 -12.10 14.42
CA ASP A 22 6.38 -12.41 15.75
C ASP A 22 5.60 -11.70 16.89
N GLY A 23 4.49 -11.04 16.55
CA GLY A 23 3.65 -10.29 17.48
C GLY A 23 4.13 -8.85 17.77
N THR A 24 5.30 -8.45 17.24
CA THR A 24 5.79 -7.08 17.35
C THR A 24 4.97 -6.11 16.50
N ALA A 25 5.12 -4.81 16.75
CA ALA A 25 4.50 -3.74 15.95
C ALA A 25 5.27 -3.43 14.66
N ASN A 26 6.19 -4.30 14.23
CA ASN A 26 6.94 -4.14 12.99
C ASN A 26 6.04 -4.36 11.77
N THR A 27 6.49 -3.89 10.61
CA THR A 27 5.86 -4.15 9.32
C THR A 27 6.34 -5.49 8.75
N PHE A 28 5.42 -6.26 8.15
CA PHE A 28 5.72 -7.56 7.54
C PHE A 28 5.43 -7.48 6.05
N ARG A 29 6.45 -7.77 5.24
CA ARG A 29 6.41 -7.56 3.79
C ARG A 29 5.70 -8.71 3.08
N VAL A 30 4.81 -8.36 2.17
CA VAL A 30 4.22 -9.27 1.18
C VAL A 30 4.46 -8.71 -0.22
N MET A 31 4.89 -9.54 -1.15
CA MET A 31 5.36 -9.11 -2.47
C MET A 31 4.48 -9.66 -3.60
N PHE A 32 4.27 -8.84 -4.63
CA PHE A 32 3.69 -9.34 -5.88
C PHE A 32 4.67 -10.34 -6.49
N LYS A 33 4.18 -11.22 -7.37
CA LYS A 33 5.04 -12.19 -8.06
C LYS A 33 6.08 -11.49 -8.94
N GLU A 34 5.70 -10.35 -9.49
CA GLU A 34 6.54 -9.49 -10.33
C GLU A 34 6.25 -8.02 -9.98
N PRO A 35 7.20 -7.09 -10.20
CA PRO A 35 6.96 -5.67 -10.03
C PRO A 35 5.83 -5.18 -10.95
N ILE A 36 5.02 -4.24 -10.45
CA ILE A 36 3.93 -3.64 -11.22
C ILE A 36 4.31 -2.20 -11.53
N GLU A 37 4.24 -1.83 -12.80
CA GLU A 37 4.52 -0.47 -13.24
C GLU A 37 3.44 0.50 -12.75
N ILE A 38 3.87 1.59 -12.14
CA ILE A 38 3.01 2.66 -11.61
C ILE A 38 3.36 3.94 -12.37
N LEU A 39 2.39 4.45 -13.11
CA LEU A 39 2.56 5.66 -13.91
C LEU A 39 2.31 6.91 -13.05
N PRO A 40 3.09 7.99 -13.27
CA PRO A 40 2.90 9.22 -12.52
C PRO A 40 1.52 9.81 -12.80
N LYS A 41 0.90 10.39 -11.76
CA LYS A 41 -0.40 11.09 -11.82
C LYS A 41 -1.59 10.21 -12.19
N VAL A 42 -1.46 8.89 -12.12
CA VAL A 42 -2.58 7.95 -12.22
C VAL A 42 -3.01 7.55 -10.82
N SER A 43 -4.33 7.38 -10.61
CA SER A 43 -4.88 6.99 -9.32
C SER A 43 -5.01 5.47 -9.21
N TYR A 44 -4.50 4.92 -8.11
CA TYR A 44 -4.51 3.49 -7.83
C TYR A 44 -5.17 3.18 -6.50
N THR A 45 -5.77 1.99 -6.39
CA THR A 45 -6.25 1.43 -5.14
C THR A 45 -5.39 0.23 -4.77
N ALA A 46 -4.72 0.29 -3.62
CA ALA A 46 -4.07 -0.87 -2.99
C ALA A 46 -5.10 -1.58 -2.09
N CYS A 47 -5.22 -2.90 -2.21
CA CYS A 47 -6.09 -3.68 -1.33
C CYS A 47 -5.34 -4.87 -0.73
N ALA A 48 -5.53 -5.08 0.56
CA ALA A 48 -5.11 -6.28 1.26
C ALA A 48 -6.32 -6.86 2.02
N THR A 49 -6.61 -8.13 1.79
CA THR A 49 -7.64 -8.87 2.54
C THR A 49 -6.91 -9.87 3.43
N LEU A 50 -6.98 -9.63 4.74
CA LEU A 50 -6.30 -10.46 5.73
C LEU A 50 -7.32 -11.37 6.42
N LYS A 51 -6.90 -12.59 6.71
CA LYS A 51 -7.62 -13.54 7.55
C LYS A 51 -6.66 -14.02 8.64
N GLY A 52 -7.01 -13.77 9.88
CA GLY A 52 -6.17 -14.06 11.04
C GLY A 52 -6.74 -13.47 12.32
N PRO A 53 -6.00 -13.54 13.43
CA PRO A 53 -6.32 -12.81 14.66
C PRO A 53 -6.18 -11.29 14.47
N ASP A 54 -6.54 -10.53 15.51
CA ASP A 54 -6.35 -9.08 15.54
C ASP A 54 -4.89 -8.68 15.32
N SER A 55 -4.67 -7.55 14.66
CA SER A 55 -3.36 -7.03 14.30
C SER A 55 -3.15 -5.60 14.81
N HIS A 56 -1.89 -5.20 14.95
CA HIS A 56 -1.53 -3.78 15.06
C HIS A 56 -1.99 -3.00 13.83
N TYR A 57 -2.24 -1.70 13.99
CA TYR A 57 -2.62 -0.80 12.90
C TYR A 57 -1.91 0.56 13.04
N GLY A 58 -1.74 1.26 11.93
CA GLY A 58 -1.13 2.59 11.89
C GLY A 58 -2.09 3.68 12.33
N THR A 59 -1.56 4.78 12.87
CA THR A 59 -2.32 6.00 13.20
C THR A 59 -1.53 7.23 12.77
N LYS A 60 -2.18 8.40 12.69
CA LYS A 60 -1.57 9.68 12.30
C LYS A 60 -0.94 9.64 10.90
N GLY A 61 -1.57 8.91 9.99
CA GLY A 61 -1.12 8.80 8.60
C GLY A 61 -1.08 10.15 7.89
N LEU A 62 -0.22 10.22 6.88
CA LEU A 62 0.06 11.44 6.13
C LEU A 62 -0.59 11.37 4.75
N ARG A 63 -1.32 12.42 4.38
CA ARG A 63 -1.88 12.55 3.03
C ARG A 63 -0.80 12.61 1.93
N LYS A 64 0.40 13.09 2.26
CA LYS A 64 1.51 13.22 1.32
C LYS A 64 2.81 12.75 1.98
N VAL A 65 3.51 11.84 1.30
CA VAL A 65 4.83 11.35 1.69
C VAL A 65 5.80 11.60 0.54
N ILE A 66 7.01 12.05 0.85
CA ILE A 66 8.07 12.32 -0.12
C ILE A 66 9.20 11.32 0.16
N HIS A 67 9.58 10.56 -0.86
CA HIS A 67 10.77 9.74 -0.84
C HIS A 67 11.82 10.39 -1.72
N GLU A 68 12.95 10.79 -1.13
CA GLU A 68 14.11 11.25 -1.88
C GLU A 68 15.01 10.04 -2.18
N SER A 69 15.27 9.80 -3.46
CA SER A 69 16.18 8.74 -3.88
C SER A 69 17.61 9.06 -3.41
N PRO A 70 18.26 8.22 -2.59
CA PRO A 70 19.59 8.50 -2.07
C PRO A 70 20.68 8.47 -3.15
N THR A 71 20.40 7.85 -4.30
CA THR A 71 21.35 7.71 -5.42
C THR A 71 21.21 8.82 -6.45
N THR A 72 19.98 9.30 -6.71
CA THR A 72 19.72 10.29 -7.77
C THR A 72 19.32 11.67 -7.24
N GLY A 73 18.95 11.78 -5.96
CA GLY A 73 18.37 13.00 -5.38
C GLY A 73 16.96 13.34 -5.91
N ILE A 74 16.36 12.47 -6.72
CA ILE A 74 15.03 12.69 -7.28
C ILE A 74 13.97 12.37 -6.22
N ASN A 75 13.00 13.28 -6.09
CA ASN A 75 11.86 13.11 -5.19
C ASN A 75 10.71 12.37 -5.86
N THR A 76 10.29 11.26 -5.26
CA THR A 76 9.04 10.56 -5.56
C THR A 76 7.97 10.97 -4.56
N TYR A 77 6.82 11.40 -5.05
CA TYR A 77 5.71 11.88 -4.23
C TYR A 77 4.59 10.86 -4.21
N PHE A 78 4.20 10.41 -3.01
CA PHE A 78 3.00 9.61 -2.79
C PHE A 78 1.92 10.49 -2.19
N VAL A 79 0.73 10.45 -2.77
CA VAL A 79 -0.46 11.15 -2.26
C VAL A 79 -1.55 10.13 -2.01
N PHE A 80 -2.01 10.06 -0.77
CA PHE A 80 -2.99 9.07 -0.31
C PHE A 80 -4.39 9.69 -0.23
N PHE A 81 -5.38 8.90 -0.63
CA PHE A 81 -6.79 9.27 -0.65
C PHE A 81 -7.62 8.20 0.06
N ASN A 82 -8.71 8.63 0.69
CA ASN A 82 -9.68 7.70 1.27
C ASN A 82 -10.43 6.98 0.16
N VAL A 83 -10.50 5.66 0.25
CA VAL A 83 -11.36 4.85 -0.61
C VAL A 83 -12.73 4.72 0.06
N PRO A 84 -13.82 5.21 -0.55
CA PRO A 84 -15.15 5.08 0.03
C PRO A 84 -15.62 3.62 0.02
N GLY A 85 -16.41 3.23 1.02
CA GLY A 85 -17.07 1.92 1.06
C GLY A 85 -16.24 0.84 1.75
N ASN A 86 -15.95 -0.26 1.04
CA ASN A 86 -15.41 -1.48 1.61
C ASN A 86 -13.89 -1.41 1.82
N ASN A 87 -13.46 -0.72 2.88
CA ASN A 87 -12.05 -0.49 3.24
C ASN A 87 -11.63 -1.08 4.59
N ASN A 88 -12.53 -1.83 5.24
CA ASN A 88 -12.33 -2.41 6.57
C ASN A 88 -11.85 -1.39 7.62
N GLY A 89 -12.33 -0.14 7.53
CA GLY A 89 -11.97 0.94 8.45
C GLY A 89 -10.62 1.62 8.16
N THR A 90 -9.88 1.22 7.11
CA THR A 90 -8.64 1.89 6.72
C THR A 90 -8.93 3.23 6.04
N SER A 91 -8.25 4.28 6.50
CA SER A 91 -8.27 5.65 5.96
C SER A 91 -6.85 6.15 5.70
N VAL A 92 -6.72 7.41 5.27
CA VAL A 92 -5.44 8.12 5.18
C VAL A 92 -4.80 8.28 6.56
N GLU A 93 -5.61 8.38 7.61
CA GLU A 93 -5.15 8.67 8.96
C GLU A 93 -4.86 7.40 9.78
N ASP A 94 -5.63 6.32 9.59
CA ASP A 94 -5.56 5.13 10.44
C ASP A 94 -5.81 3.84 9.65
N GLY A 95 -5.20 2.72 10.07
CA GLY A 95 -5.53 1.38 9.58
C GLY A 95 -4.35 0.59 9.02
N GLN A 96 -4.60 -0.17 7.96
CA GLN A 96 -3.66 -1.14 7.38
C GLN A 96 -2.92 -0.59 6.14
N ILE A 97 -1.99 -1.40 5.62
CA ILE A 97 -1.12 -1.10 4.47
C ILE A 97 -0.16 0.07 4.79
N PRO A 98 0.72 -0.09 5.79
CA PRO A 98 1.59 0.99 6.27
C PRO A 98 2.74 1.34 5.32
N GLU A 99 3.08 0.47 4.36
CA GLU A 99 4.26 0.63 3.49
C GLU A 99 3.95 0.29 2.03
N ILE A 100 4.61 1.01 1.13
CA ILE A 100 4.74 0.67 -0.29
C ILE A 100 6.20 0.35 -0.55
N ILE A 101 6.48 -0.83 -1.11
CA ILE A 101 7.81 -1.25 -1.51
C ILE A 101 7.91 -1.08 -3.02
N PHE A 102 8.84 -0.26 -3.48
CA PHE A 102 8.93 0.14 -4.88
C PHE A 102 10.39 0.35 -5.33
N TYR A 103 10.57 0.49 -6.65
CA TYR A 103 11.82 0.86 -7.30
C TYR A 103 11.68 2.24 -7.96
N THR A 104 12.78 2.98 -8.04
CA THR A 104 12.90 4.29 -8.71
C THR A 104 13.81 4.21 -9.92
#